data_AF-A0A084ZWX5-F1
#
_entry.id   AF-A0A084ZWX5-F1
#
_cell.length_a   1.000
_cell.length_b   1.000
_cell.length_c   1.000
_cell.angle_alpha   90.00
_cell.angle_beta   90.00
_cell.angle_gamma   90.00
#
_symmetry.space_group_name_H-M   'P 1'
#
loop_
_entity.id
_entity.type
_entity.pdbx_description
1 polymer ?
#
loop_
_entity_poly.entity_id
_entity_poly.type
_entity_poly.pdbx_seq_one_letter_code
_entity_poly.pdbx_strand_id
1 'polypeptide(L)'
;DNTVNTLDGDITAADGATGVVVTGDDTRTTINGDVYASGGATGLTVSGNAASVTNQGSITAVDSGSTGVAIDGNTASFTNTGTIDSSLNGTGVSITGNSASVTLDGTVNVHAEKDADGVYQGATGVSVAGNDGTTEITGNVNVSGGMQADDINPKASSTLTGAQITGNNNTLTIDGSVNLSQDNQLANVDSYSYGLSVEGSGNNVFINSGVNIDSTRVSTGYDDNLPYAAYGIAVSGDNTVQVSGNSSVKVSDASAANAGLAVVTNGGKLILDSGSVLDVSYVTNNTGAIMSGAIIQASGSGSTAENKGVITTGLSTLMRASDNGTVINEGTITASDFNDTASTVTRAAILRADDAGSRAINETGGVITISSPDKPIANTSNPDYPIVWHYNTAYALLASNYGIVENDAGATINLNGAGLYGVAAAKGTATNAGTINVDGFIPTLDEDGNITAKTFYSASYLPDMSAGVIVGSTDAGNGDATGLNTGTINVNNEGFGMLALNGGTVTNQGTINLTADEGVEKSADNQLIGMGVINGGTAINDESGVININA
;
A
#
# COMPACT_ATOMS: atom_id res chain seq x y z
N ASP A 1 -17.10 -41.65 -16.13
CA ASP A 1 -17.10 -41.81 -17.60
C ASP A 1 -15.74 -42.21 -18.18
N ASN A 2 -14.60 -41.79 -17.64
CA ASN A 2 -13.25 -42.27 -18.02
C ASN A 2 -12.88 -42.07 -19.51
N THR A 3 -13.53 -41.12 -20.19
CA THR A 3 -13.25 -40.84 -21.60
C THR A 3 -11.92 -40.09 -21.74
N VAL A 4 -11.11 -40.44 -22.74
CA VAL A 4 -9.87 -39.72 -23.09
C VAL A 4 -10.04 -39.06 -24.47
N ASN A 5 -9.88 -37.75 -24.54
CA ASN A 5 -10.02 -36.96 -25.75
C ASN A 5 -8.74 -36.18 -26.07
N THR A 6 -8.47 -35.97 -27.35
CA THR A 6 -7.42 -35.06 -27.84
C THR A 6 -7.99 -34.21 -28.96
N LEU A 7 -7.87 -32.89 -28.84
CA LEU A 7 -8.34 -31.92 -29.82
C LEU A 7 -7.12 -31.19 -30.40
N ASP A 8 -6.84 -31.41 -31.68
CA ASP A 8 -5.65 -30.88 -32.37
C ASP A 8 -5.85 -29.53 -33.08
N GLY A 9 -7.08 -29.02 -33.13
CA GLY A 9 -7.42 -27.77 -33.81
C GLY A 9 -7.77 -26.64 -32.85
N ASP A 10 -7.70 -25.42 -33.36
CA ASP A 10 -8.11 -24.23 -32.63
C ASP A 10 -9.62 -24.25 -32.36
N ILE A 11 -10.01 -23.72 -31.20
CA ILE A 11 -11.38 -23.54 -30.77
C ILE A 11 -11.73 -22.07 -30.94
N THR A 12 -12.68 -21.76 -31.82
CA THR A 12 -13.17 -20.39 -32.02
C THR A 12 -14.67 -20.34 -31.73
N ALA A 13 -15.07 -19.48 -30.80
CA ALA A 13 -16.46 -19.22 -30.46
C ALA A 13 -16.76 -17.72 -30.59
N ALA A 14 -17.88 -17.38 -31.21
CA ALA A 14 -18.34 -16.01 -31.43
C ALA A 14 -19.86 -15.91 -31.28
N ASP A 15 -20.38 -14.69 -31.21
CA ASP A 15 -21.83 -14.38 -31.23
C ASP A 15 -22.65 -15.18 -30.18
N GLY A 16 -22.13 -15.28 -28.96
CA GLY A 16 -22.79 -16.00 -27.85
C GLY A 16 -22.72 -17.53 -27.91
N ALA A 17 -21.98 -18.11 -28.85
CA ALA A 17 -21.84 -19.57 -28.97
C ALA A 17 -20.97 -20.18 -27.87
N THR A 18 -21.04 -21.51 -27.71
CA THR A 18 -20.06 -22.29 -26.96
C THR A 18 -19.24 -23.14 -27.92
N GLY A 19 -17.91 -23.01 -27.90
CA GLY A 19 -17.01 -23.70 -28.81
C GLY A 19 -16.93 -25.20 -28.53
N VAL A 20 -16.39 -25.56 -27.36
CA VAL A 20 -16.27 -26.95 -26.91
C VAL A 20 -16.88 -27.13 -25.54
N VAL A 21 -17.60 -28.24 -25.36
CA VAL A 21 -18.15 -28.66 -24.06
C VAL A 21 -17.56 -30.01 -23.70
N VAL A 22 -16.78 -30.06 -22.62
CA VAL A 22 -16.30 -31.29 -22.00
C VAL A 22 -17.19 -31.57 -20.80
N THR A 23 -18.04 -32.60 -20.93
CA THR A 23 -18.91 -33.09 -19.86
C THR A 23 -18.61 -34.55 -19.52
N GLY A 24 -18.77 -34.91 -18.25
CA GLY A 24 -18.70 -36.29 -17.77
C GLY A 24 -17.65 -36.50 -16.67
N ASP A 25 -17.93 -37.45 -15.78
CA ASP A 25 -17.09 -37.71 -14.62
C ASP A 25 -15.79 -38.42 -15.02
N ASP A 26 -14.67 -38.09 -14.38
CA ASP A 26 -13.34 -38.68 -14.63
C ASP A 26 -12.88 -38.62 -16.10
N THR A 27 -13.36 -37.63 -16.87
CA THR A 27 -12.92 -37.44 -18.26
C THR A 27 -11.54 -36.80 -18.30
N ARG A 28 -10.73 -37.12 -19.32
CA ARG A 28 -9.42 -36.50 -19.56
C ARG A 28 -9.36 -35.95 -20.98
N THR A 29 -9.18 -34.65 -21.13
CA THR A 29 -9.13 -33.99 -22.43
C THR A 29 -7.84 -33.20 -22.58
N THR A 30 -7.16 -33.35 -23.71
CA THR A 30 -6.01 -32.50 -24.08
C THR A 30 -6.36 -31.66 -25.30
N ILE A 31 -6.09 -30.36 -25.23
CA ILE A 31 -6.32 -29.39 -26.31
C ILE A 31 -4.96 -28.85 -26.73
N ASN A 32 -4.63 -29.00 -28.01
CA ASN A 32 -3.35 -28.59 -28.57
C ASN A 32 -3.42 -27.26 -29.33
N GLY A 33 -4.62 -26.84 -29.75
CA GLY A 33 -4.85 -25.56 -30.43
C GLY A 33 -5.21 -24.42 -29.48
N ASP A 34 -5.29 -23.21 -30.01
CA ASP A 34 -5.66 -22.01 -29.26
C ASP A 34 -7.17 -21.97 -28.99
N VAL A 35 -7.57 -21.30 -27.90
CA VAL A 35 -8.97 -21.06 -27.53
C VAL A 35 -9.29 -19.57 -27.67
N TYR A 36 -10.20 -19.23 -28.56
CA TYR A 36 -10.64 -17.87 -28.82
C TYR A 36 -12.15 -17.73 -28.58
N ALA A 37 -12.55 -16.74 -27.77
CA ALA A 37 -13.94 -16.41 -27.48
C ALA A 37 -14.21 -14.91 -27.67
N SER A 38 -15.22 -14.57 -28.48
CA SER A 38 -15.65 -13.18 -28.68
C SER A 38 -17.16 -12.98 -28.76
N GLY A 39 -17.65 -11.74 -28.77
CA GLY A 39 -19.08 -11.42 -28.91
C GLY A 39 -20.01 -12.11 -27.90
N GLY A 40 -19.58 -12.26 -26.64
CA GLY A 40 -20.35 -12.91 -25.58
C GLY A 40 -20.26 -14.44 -25.55
N ALA A 41 -19.35 -15.03 -26.32
CA ALA A 41 -19.21 -16.49 -26.46
C ALA A 41 -18.40 -17.13 -25.32
N THR A 42 -18.52 -18.46 -25.17
CA THR A 42 -17.63 -19.27 -24.33
C THR A 42 -16.76 -20.18 -25.18
N GLY A 43 -15.44 -20.09 -25.08
CA GLY A 43 -14.53 -20.91 -25.88
C GLY A 43 -14.63 -22.39 -25.49
N LEU A 44 -14.31 -22.69 -24.22
CA LEU A 44 -14.31 -24.03 -23.65
C LEU A 44 -15.12 -24.07 -22.35
N THR A 45 -16.01 -25.04 -22.21
CA THR A 45 -16.70 -25.34 -20.95
C THR A 45 -16.28 -26.71 -20.44
N VAL A 46 -15.89 -26.78 -19.16
CA VAL A 46 -15.54 -28.00 -18.46
C VAL A 46 -16.51 -28.21 -17.30
N SER A 47 -17.26 -29.30 -17.35
CA SER A 47 -18.21 -29.68 -16.30
C SER A 47 -18.17 -31.20 -16.07
N GLY A 48 -18.40 -31.65 -14.84
CA GLY A 48 -18.26 -33.06 -14.45
C GLY A 48 -17.30 -33.21 -13.27
N ASN A 49 -17.55 -34.22 -12.44
CA ASN A 49 -16.75 -34.46 -11.25
C ASN A 49 -15.40 -35.06 -11.65
N ALA A 50 -14.30 -34.54 -11.12
CA ALA A 50 -12.95 -35.00 -11.44
C ALA A 50 -12.61 -35.01 -12.95
N ALA A 51 -13.30 -34.19 -13.76
CA ALA A 51 -12.90 -33.94 -15.15
C ALA A 51 -11.52 -33.26 -15.18
N SER A 52 -10.64 -33.68 -16.07
CA SER A 52 -9.28 -33.18 -16.21
C SER A 52 -9.07 -32.65 -17.62
N VAL A 53 -8.70 -31.37 -17.73
CA VAL A 53 -8.44 -30.74 -19.02
C VAL A 53 -7.07 -30.08 -19.03
N THR A 54 -6.27 -30.39 -20.04
CA THR A 54 -4.99 -29.73 -20.29
C THR A 54 -5.08 -28.96 -21.59
N ASN A 55 -4.94 -27.63 -21.53
CA ASN A 55 -4.81 -26.76 -22.69
C ASN A 55 -3.35 -26.37 -22.90
N GLN A 56 -2.81 -26.70 -24.09
CA GLN A 56 -1.44 -26.36 -24.45
C GLN A 56 -1.34 -25.07 -25.28
N GLY A 57 -2.43 -24.66 -25.93
CA GLY A 57 -2.52 -23.41 -26.68
C GLY A 57 -2.79 -22.19 -25.79
N SER A 58 -2.88 -21.02 -26.41
CA SER A 58 -3.24 -19.76 -25.74
C SER A 58 -4.76 -19.67 -25.54
N ILE A 59 -5.19 -18.82 -24.61
CA ILE A 59 -6.60 -18.50 -24.37
C ILE A 59 -6.79 -17.01 -24.61
N THR A 60 -7.74 -16.63 -25.44
CA THR A 60 -8.08 -15.24 -25.74
C THR A 60 -9.57 -15.02 -25.54
N ALA A 61 -9.93 -14.05 -24.69
CA ALA A 61 -11.31 -13.66 -24.42
C ALA A 61 -11.49 -12.15 -24.64
N VAL A 62 -12.34 -11.81 -25.60
CA VAL A 62 -12.56 -10.42 -26.05
C VAL A 62 -14.06 -10.15 -26.09
N ASP A 63 -14.48 -8.91 -25.83
CA ASP A 63 -15.88 -8.47 -25.77
C ASP A 63 -16.65 -8.89 -24.51
N SER A 64 -17.69 -8.09 -24.22
CA SER A 64 -18.54 -8.26 -23.05
C SER A 64 -19.26 -9.61 -23.05
N GLY A 65 -19.18 -10.29 -21.89
CA GLY A 65 -19.77 -11.60 -21.67
C GLY A 65 -18.96 -12.77 -22.22
N SER A 66 -17.85 -12.51 -22.92
CA SER A 66 -17.02 -13.59 -23.46
C SER A 66 -16.21 -14.25 -22.35
N THR A 67 -16.12 -15.58 -22.39
CA THR A 67 -15.30 -16.38 -21.48
C THR A 67 -14.41 -17.32 -22.27
N GLY A 68 -13.09 -17.24 -22.11
CA GLY A 68 -12.16 -18.14 -22.79
C GLY A 68 -12.38 -19.59 -22.36
N VAL A 69 -12.24 -19.84 -21.06
CA VAL A 69 -12.49 -21.15 -20.43
C VAL A 69 -13.37 -21.00 -19.20
N ALA A 70 -14.45 -21.79 -19.12
CA ALA A 70 -15.35 -21.87 -17.97
C ALA A 70 -15.27 -23.26 -17.31
N ILE A 71 -14.98 -23.31 -16.01
CA ILE A 71 -14.80 -24.53 -15.21
C ILE A 71 -15.86 -24.57 -14.11
N ASP A 72 -16.85 -25.44 -14.26
CA ASP A 72 -18.00 -25.57 -13.34
C ASP A 72 -18.06 -26.93 -12.62
N GLY A 73 -17.16 -27.87 -12.96
CA GLY A 73 -17.13 -29.19 -12.34
C GLY A 73 -16.59 -29.16 -10.90
N ASN A 74 -17.27 -29.84 -9.96
CA ASN A 74 -16.70 -30.05 -8.64
C ASN A 74 -15.47 -30.96 -8.74
N THR A 75 -14.39 -30.66 -8.04
CA THR A 75 -13.11 -31.40 -8.11
C THR A 75 -12.51 -31.50 -9.52
N ALA A 76 -12.95 -30.65 -10.46
CA ALA A 76 -12.35 -30.61 -11.79
C ALA A 76 -10.91 -30.12 -11.71
N SER A 77 -10.06 -30.65 -12.59
CA SER A 77 -8.68 -30.17 -12.78
C SER A 77 -8.52 -29.50 -14.13
N PHE A 78 -7.88 -28.34 -14.14
CA PHE A 78 -7.56 -27.63 -15.37
C PHE A 78 -6.09 -27.20 -15.35
N THR A 79 -5.37 -27.49 -16.41
CA THR A 79 -4.01 -27.00 -16.61
C THR A 79 -3.94 -26.25 -17.92
N ASN A 80 -3.44 -25.03 -17.90
CA ASN A 80 -3.20 -24.25 -19.10
C ASN A 80 -1.74 -23.82 -19.16
N THR A 81 -1.03 -24.16 -20.24
CA THR A 81 0.38 -23.80 -20.41
C THR A 81 0.61 -22.60 -21.32
N GLY A 82 -0.37 -22.22 -22.14
CA GLY A 82 -0.27 -21.06 -23.02
C GLY A 82 -0.66 -19.74 -22.33
N THR A 83 -0.41 -18.63 -23.00
CA THR A 83 -0.79 -17.29 -22.49
C THR A 83 -2.30 -17.15 -22.39
N ILE A 84 -2.79 -16.41 -21.39
CA ILE A 84 -4.18 -15.98 -21.26
C ILE A 84 -4.23 -14.48 -21.55
N ASP A 85 -4.99 -14.07 -22.56
CA ASP A 85 -5.17 -12.67 -22.93
C ASP A 85 -6.65 -12.28 -22.80
N SER A 86 -6.93 -11.17 -22.12
CA SER A 86 -8.30 -10.69 -21.89
C SER A 86 -8.42 -9.18 -22.11
N SER A 87 -9.45 -8.77 -22.88
CA SER A 87 -9.76 -7.38 -23.18
C SER A 87 -11.26 -7.17 -23.42
N LEU A 88 -11.70 -5.91 -23.56
CA LEU A 88 -13.07 -5.55 -23.96
C LEU A 88 -14.20 -6.14 -23.10
N ASN A 89 -14.00 -6.26 -21.78
CA ASN A 89 -14.87 -6.92 -20.79
C ASN A 89 -14.90 -8.46 -20.86
N GLY A 90 -13.96 -9.08 -21.58
CA GLY A 90 -13.78 -10.52 -21.61
C GLY A 90 -13.20 -11.08 -20.30
N THR A 91 -13.50 -12.36 -20.03
CA THR A 91 -12.92 -13.14 -18.94
C THR A 91 -12.08 -14.28 -19.50
N GLY A 92 -10.78 -14.32 -19.19
CA GLY A 92 -9.87 -15.38 -19.70
C GLY A 92 -10.26 -16.77 -19.18
N VAL A 93 -10.19 -16.95 -17.87
CA VAL A 93 -10.56 -18.21 -17.19
C VAL A 93 -11.54 -17.92 -16.05
N SER A 94 -12.66 -18.63 -16.02
CA SER A 94 -13.68 -18.54 -14.97
C SER A 94 -13.86 -19.88 -14.27
N ILE A 95 -13.77 -19.90 -12.94
CA ILE A 95 -13.80 -21.10 -12.09
C ILE A 95 -14.94 -20.97 -11.08
N THR A 96 -16.04 -21.69 -11.30
CA THR A 96 -17.23 -21.70 -10.43
C THR A 96 -17.40 -23.01 -9.67
N GLY A 97 -16.73 -24.09 -10.11
CA GLY A 97 -16.80 -25.41 -9.47
C GLY A 97 -16.14 -25.43 -8.09
N ASN A 98 -16.68 -26.22 -7.15
CA ASN A 98 -16.11 -26.36 -5.81
C ASN A 98 -14.96 -27.37 -5.79
N SER A 99 -13.95 -27.12 -4.96
CA SER A 99 -12.75 -27.94 -4.84
C SER A 99 -12.03 -28.16 -6.16
N ALA A 100 -12.19 -27.25 -7.13
CA ALA A 100 -11.46 -27.30 -8.38
C ALA A 100 -9.95 -27.09 -8.14
N SER A 101 -9.13 -27.73 -8.96
CA SER A 101 -7.67 -27.59 -8.94
C SER A 101 -7.20 -27.05 -10.28
N VAL A 102 -6.73 -25.80 -10.30
CA VAL A 102 -6.38 -25.11 -11.53
C VAL A 102 -4.92 -24.68 -11.50
N THR A 103 -4.18 -25.00 -12.56
CA THR A 103 -2.80 -24.56 -12.76
C THR A 103 -2.71 -23.77 -14.07
N LEU A 104 -2.24 -22.54 -13.99
CA LEU A 104 -2.05 -21.63 -15.11
C LEU A 104 -0.56 -21.35 -15.24
N ASP A 105 0.11 -22.14 -16.09
CA ASP A 105 1.55 -22.07 -16.29
C ASP A 105 1.99 -20.97 -17.26
N GLY A 106 1.03 -20.43 -18.03
CA GLY A 106 1.27 -19.28 -18.88
C GLY A 106 1.14 -17.94 -18.16
N THR A 107 1.54 -16.89 -18.85
CA THR A 107 1.31 -15.51 -18.42
C THR A 107 -0.18 -15.15 -18.56
N VAL A 108 -0.73 -14.44 -17.58
CA VAL A 108 -2.06 -13.82 -17.64
C VAL A 108 -1.88 -12.35 -18.00
N ASN A 109 -2.45 -11.90 -19.12
CA ASN A 109 -2.45 -10.50 -19.51
C ASN A 109 -3.89 -9.97 -19.58
N VAL A 110 -4.08 -8.82 -18.96
CA VAL A 110 -5.35 -8.07 -18.97
C VAL A 110 -5.04 -6.67 -19.47
N HIS A 111 -5.65 -6.28 -20.58
CA HIS A 111 -5.36 -4.99 -21.18
C HIS A 111 -6.64 -4.22 -21.49
N ALA A 112 -6.60 -2.91 -21.24
CA ALA A 112 -7.67 -2.03 -21.67
C ALA A 112 -7.61 -1.81 -23.17
N GLU A 113 -8.76 -1.96 -23.82
CA GLU A 113 -8.93 -1.71 -25.25
C GLU A 113 -10.18 -0.88 -25.50
N LYS A 114 -10.23 -0.20 -26.64
CA LYS A 114 -11.40 0.58 -27.06
C LYS A 114 -12.41 -0.31 -27.76
N ASP A 115 -13.66 -0.19 -27.35
CA ASP A 115 -14.77 -0.76 -28.11
C ASP A 115 -15.09 0.06 -29.38
N ALA A 116 -16.15 -0.35 -30.09
CA ALA A 116 -16.61 0.31 -31.31
C ALA A 116 -17.06 1.78 -31.10
N ASP A 117 -17.39 2.17 -29.87
CA ASP A 117 -17.77 3.53 -29.49
C ASP A 117 -16.56 4.37 -29.02
N GLY A 118 -15.36 3.78 -29.01
CA GLY A 118 -14.12 4.44 -28.58
C GLY A 118 -13.94 4.51 -27.06
N VAL A 119 -14.70 3.71 -26.29
CA VAL A 119 -14.66 3.66 -24.83
C VAL A 119 -13.66 2.59 -24.38
N TYR A 120 -12.77 2.92 -23.44
CA TYR A 120 -11.88 1.93 -22.86
C TYR A 120 -12.66 0.99 -21.93
N GLN A 121 -12.49 -0.29 -22.18
CA GLN A 121 -13.11 -1.35 -21.41
C GLN A 121 -12.07 -2.07 -20.56
N GLY A 122 -12.47 -2.45 -19.36
CA GLY A 122 -11.76 -3.37 -18.49
C GLY A 122 -11.80 -4.81 -18.99
N ALA A 123 -11.37 -5.75 -18.15
CA ALA A 123 -11.37 -7.19 -18.42
C ALA A 123 -10.96 -7.94 -17.14
N THR A 124 -11.20 -9.25 -17.11
CA THR A 124 -10.74 -10.12 -16.02
C THR A 124 -9.87 -11.23 -16.58
N GLY A 125 -8.64 -11.40 -16.07
CA GLY A 125 -7.77 -12.48 -16.52
C GLY A 125 -8.26 -13.83 -15.99
N VAL A 126 -8.33 -13.95 -14.66
CA VAL A 126 -8.75 -15.17 -13.96
C VAL A 126 -9.80 -14.82 -12.90
N SER A 127 -10.91 -15.56 -12.85
CA SER A 127 -11.95 -15.42 -11.83
C SER A 127 -12.17 -16.74 -11.09
N VAL A 128 -12.07 -16.71 -9.76
CA VAL A 128 -12.27 -17.85 -8.84
C VAL A 128 -13.48 -17.57 -7.95
N ALA A 129 -14.64 -18.08 -8.33
CA ALA A 129 -15.90 -17.92 -7.61
C ALA A 129 -16.37 -19.19 -6.88
N GLY A 130 -15.74 -20.34 -7.15
CA GLY A 130 -15.99 -21.60 -6.44
C GLY A 130 -15.55 -21.57 -4.98
N ASN A 131 -15.75 -22.67 -4.24
CA ASN A 131 -15.33 -22.79 -2.84
C ASN A 131 -14.33 -23.92 -2.64
N ASP A 132 -13.49 -23.81 -1.61
CA ASP A 132 -12.51 -24.83 -1.18
C ASP A 132 -11.57 -25.28 -2.32
N GLY A 133 -11.35 -24.41 -3.31
CA GLY A 133 -10.54 -24.67 -4.49
C GLY A 133 -9.08 -24.28 -4.32
N THR A 134 -8.26 -24.75 -5.25
CA THR A 134 -6.84 -24.38 -5.37
C THR A 134 -6.57 -23.86 -6.76
N THR A 135 -5.98 -22.69 -6.87
CA THR A 135 -5.50 -22.12 -8.12
C THR A 135 -4.03 -21.78 -7.98
N GLU A 136 -3.22 -22.14 -8.96
CA GLU A 136 -1.80 -21.83 -9.05
C GLU A 136 -1.56 -21.09 -10.37
N ILE A 137 -0.95 -19.92 -10.30
CA ILE A 137 -0.52 -19.15 -11.47
C ILE A 137 1.01 -19.12 -11.41
N THR A 138 1.67 -19.92 -12.23
CA THR A 138 3.14 -19.99 -12.19
C THR A 138 3.79 -18.88 -13.02
N GLY A 139 3.06 -18.36 -14.02
CA GLY A 139 3.44 -17.19 -14.81
C GLY A 139 3.13 -15.86 -14.13
N ASN A 140 3.47 -14.77 -14.82
CA ASN A 140 3.15 -13.42 -14.35
C ASN A 140 1.67 -13.08 -14.57
N VAL A 141 1.14 -12.21 -13.70
CA VAL A 141 -0.16 -11.56 -13.91
C VAL A 141 0.11 -10.11 -14.29
N ASN A 142 -0.17 -9.74 -15.54
CA ASN A 142 0.05 -8.40 -16.07
C ASN A 142 -1.28 -7.71 -16.30
N VAL A 143 -1.44 -6.51 -15.76
CA VAL A 143 -2.58 -5.64 -15.97
C VAL A 143 -2.07 -4.33 -16.55
N SER A 144 -2.50 -3.98 -17.76
CA SER A 144 -2.07 -2.77 -18.44
C SER A 144 -3.25 -1.94 -18.92
N GLY A 145 -3.28 -0.67 -18.53
CA GLY A 145 -4.23 0.31 -19.04
C GLY A 145 -3.58 1.67 -19.20
N GLY A 146 -4.37 2.64 -19.61
CA GLY A 146 -3.89 3.99 -19.83
C GLY A 146 -4.59 4.66 -20.99
N MET A 147 -4.95 5.92 -20.80
CA MET A 147 -5.54 6.76 -21.85
C MET A 147 -4.46 7.65 -22.46
N GLN A 148 -4.41 7.72 -23.79
CA GLN A 148 -3.39 8.46 -24.53
C GLN A 148 -3.77 9.93 -24.66
N ALA A 149 -2.77 10.82 -24.75
CA ALA A 149 -2.99 12.26 -24.78
C ALA A 149 -3.84 12.76 -25.97
N ASP A 150 -3.94 11.99 -27.04
CA ASP A 150 -4.72 12.30 -28.25
C ASP A 150 -6.15 11.73 -28.24
N ASP A 151 -6.56 11.06 -27.15
CA ASP A 151 -7.91 10.54 -27.01
C ASP A 151 -8.95 11.67 -26.86
N ILE A 152 -10.04 11.60 -27.64
CA ILE A 152 -11.11 12.61 -27.63
C ILE A 152 -12.22 12.15 -26.67
N ASN A 153 -12.35 12.81 -25.52
CA ASN A 153 -13.37 12.53 -24.49
C ASN A 153 -13.44 11.04 -24.09
N PRO A 154 -12.31 10.43 -23.70
CA PRO A 154 -12.31 9.02 -23.34
C PRO A 154 -13.16 8.80 -22.09
N LYS A 155 -13.83 7.65 -22.06
CA LYS A 155 -14.52 7.13 -20.89
C LYS A 155 -13.91 5.77 -20.59
N ALA A 156 -13.74 5.42 -19.33
CA ALA A 156 -13.66 4.02 -18.92
C ALA A 156 -15.03 3.59 -18.42
N SER A 157 -15.46 2.38 -18.77
CA SER A 157 -16.75 1.86 -18.28
C SER A 157 -16.65 0.70 -17.28
N SER A 158 -15.45 0.15 -17.08
CA SER A 158 -15.27 -1.03 -16.24
C SER A 158 -13.84 -1.19 -15.70
N THR A 159 -13.67 -2.16 -14.80
CA THR A 159 -12.45 -2.41 -14.04
C THR A 159 -11.54 -3.42 -14.74
N LEU A 160 -10.23 -3.16 -14.75
CA LEU A 160 -9.22 -4.16 -15.09
C LEU A 160 -8.87 -5.00 -13.86
N THR A 161 -8.99 -6.32 -13.94
CA THR A 161 -8.63 -7.22 -12.84
C THR A 161 -7.76 -8.36 -13.33
N GLY A 162 -6.53 -8.47 -12.84
CA GLY A 162 -5.62 -9.57 -13.20
C GLY A 162 -6.16 -10.92 -12.75
N ALA A 163 -6.32 -11.07 -11.44
CA ALA A 163 -6.99 -12.21 -10.81
C ALA A 163 -8.06 -11.74 -9.82
N GLN A 164 -9.21 -12.42 -9.79
CA GLN A 164 -10.32 -12.16 -8.89
C GLN A 164 -10.67 -13.43 -8.12
N ILE A 165 -10.92 -13.30 -6.81
CA ILE A 165 -11.46 -14.36 -5.96
C ILE A 165 -12.69 -13.81 -5.23
N THR A 166 -13.82 -14.49 -5.32
CA THR A 166 -15.08 -14.06 -4.67
C THR A 166 -15.78 -15.16 -3.87
N GLY A 167 -15.36 -16.42 -4.03
CA GLY A 167 -15.91 -17.56 -3.29
C GLY A 167 -15.37 -17.66 -1.85
N ASN A 168 -15.36 -18.86 -1.27
CA ASN A 168 -14.90 -19.07 0.09
C ASN A 168 -13.84 -20.16 0.21
N ASN A 169 -12.93 -20.00 1.18
CA ASN A 169 -11.89 -20.98 1.52
C ASN A 169 -10.99 -21.39 0.34
N ASN A 170 -10.87 -20.55 -0.69
CA ASN A 170 -9.98 -20.85 -1.81
C ASN A 170 -8.54 -20.52 -1.44
N THR A 171 -7.61 -21.29 -2.00
CA THR A 171 -6.19 -20.97 -1.99
C THR A 171 -5.74 -20.56 -3.38
N LEU A 172 -5.16 -19.37 -3.52
CA LEU A 172 -4.49 -18.93 -4.73
C LEU A 172 -2.99 -18.78 -4.46
N THR A 173 -2.15 -19.39 -5.28
CA THR A 173 -0.71 -19.13 -5.30
C THR A 173 -0.34 -18.47 -6.62
N ILE A 174 0.40 -17.37 -6.57
CA ILE A 174 0.99 -16.71 -7.73
C ILE A 174 2.50 -16.78 -7.55
N ASP A 175 3.16 -17.66 -8.32
CA ASP A 175 4.62 -17.76 -8.28
C ASP A 175 5.30 -16.67 -9.10
N GLY A 176 4.67 -16.24 -10.20
CA GLY A 176 5.12 -15.07 -10.95
C GLY A 176 4.85 -13.76 -10.20
N SER A 177 5.24 -12.65 -10.82
CA SER A 177 4.94 -11.32 -10.25
C SER A 177 3.56 -10.85 -10.68
N VAL A 178 2.93 -10.04 -9.83
CA VAL A 178 1.73 -9.26 -10.20
C VAL A 178 2.19 -7.87 -10.64
N ASN A 179 1.93 -7.50 -11.90
CA ASN A 179 2.38 -6.25 -12.49
C ASN A 179 1.17 -5.42 -12.93
N LEU A 180 1.07 -4.17 -12.47
CA LEU A 180 0.04 -3.22 -12.87
C LEU A 180 0.70 -1.97 -13.47
N SER A 181 0.40 -1.69 -14.74
CA SER A 181 0.85 -0.51 -15.46
C SER A 181 -0.35 0.34 -15.85
N GLN A 182 -0.37 1.61 -15.46
CA GLN A 182 -1.40 2.59 -15.81
C GLN A 182 -0.72 3.87 -16.30
N ASP A 183 -0.84 4.18 -17.59
CA ASP A 183 -0.33 5.43 -18.17
C ASP A 183 -1.48 6.33 -18.62
N ASN A 184 -2.02 7.12 -17.70
CA ASN A 184 -3.12 8.04 -17.96
C ASN A 184 -2.59 9.44 -18.27
N GLN A 185 -2.42 9.72 -19.56
CA GLN A 185 -1.89 10.98 -20.07
C GLN A 185 -2.96 12.09 -20.17
N LEU A 186 -4.19 11.79 -19.77
CA LEU A 186 -5.31 12.73 -19.73
C LEU A 186 -5.78 12.96 -18.30
N ALA A 187 -6.10 14.21 -17.99
CA ALA A 187 -6.72 14.56 -16.72
C ALA A 187 -8.20 14.19 -16.71
N ASN A 188 -8.76 14.02 -15.51
CA ASN A 188 -10.18 13.74 -15.31
C ASN A 188 -10.66 12.48 -16.05
N VAL A 189 -9.97 11.36 -15.82
CA VAL A 189 -10.36 10.05 -16.34
C VAL A 189 -10.73 9.12 -15.18
N ASP A 190 -11.89 8.48 -15.30
CA ASP A 190 -12.27 7.36 -14.44
C ASP A 190 -11.42 6.16 -14.85
N SER A 191 -10.76 5.49 -13.91
CA SER A 191 -10.07 4.22 -14.18
C SER A 191 -9.91 3.42 -12.90
N TYR A 192 -10.28 2.14 -12.95
CA TYR A 192 -10.14 1.20 -11.86
C TYR A 192 -9.34 0.00 -12.33
N SER A 193 -8.28 -0.31 -11.60
CA SER A 193 -7.42 -1.42 -11.93
C SER A 193 -6.87 -2.08 -10.67
N TYR A 194 -6.97 -3.40 -10.67
CA TYR A 194 -6.49 -4.28 -9.61
C TYR A 194 -5.63 -5.37 -10.21
N GLY A 195 -4.41 -5.55 -9.70
CA GLY A 195 -3.62 -6.75 -10.03
C GLY A 195 -4.32 -8.00 -9.50
N LEU A 196 -4.78 -7.94 -8.26
CA LEU A 196 -5.51 -8.97 -7.55
C LEU A 196 -6.69 -8.35 -6.78
N SER A 197 -7.87 -8.96 -6.87
CA SER A 197 -9.03 -8.64 -6.01
C SER A 197 -9.50 -9.88 -5.26
N VAL A 198 -9.63 -9.77 -3.93
CA VAL A 198 -10.03 -10.86 -3.04
C VAL A 198 -11.20 -10.43 -2.17
N GLU A 199 -12.32 -11.10 -2.37
CA GLU A 199 -13.57 -10.93 -1.63
C GLU A 199 -14.06 -12.29 -1.10
N GLY A 200 -15.20 -12.31 -0.41
CA GLY A 200 -15.74 -13.53 0.21
C GLY A 200 -15.18 -13.76 1.61
N SER A 201 -14.94 -15.02 1.99
CA SER A 201 -14.44 -15.37 3.34
C SER A 201 -13.55 -16.61 3.32
N GLY A 202 -12.52 -16.62 4.16
CA GLY A 202 -11.57 -17.70 4.34
C GLY A 202 -10.60 -17.89 3.17
N ASN A 203 -10.59 -17.01 2.17
CA ASN A 203 -9.66 -17.13 1.05
C ASN A 203 -8.25 -16.72 1.48
N ASN A 204 -7.27 -17.48 1.00
CA ASN A 204 -5.88 -17.28 1.31
C ASN A 204 -5.06 -17.18 0.01
N VAL A 205 -4.33 -16.10 -0.15
CA VAL A 205 -3.54 -15.82 -1.35
C VAL A 205 -2.07 -15.65 -1.02
N PHE A 206 -1.20 -16.28 -1.78
CA PHE A 206 0.25 -16.16 -1.68
C PHE A 206 0.81 -15.60 -2.99
N ILE A 207 1.57 -14.51 -2.90
CA ILE A 207 2.29 -13.91 -4.03
C ILE A 207 3.79 -14.03 -3.75
N ASN A 208 4.49 -14.90 -4.48
CA ASN A 208 5.85 -15.30 -4.12
C ASN A 208 6.94 -14.42 -4.76
N SER A 209 6.64 -13.74 -5.87
CA SER A 209 7.60 -12.90 -6.62
C SER A 209 7.25 -11.41 -6.61
N GLY A 210 6.48 -10.97 -5.61
CA GLY A 210 6.17 -9.56 -5.37
C GLY A 210 5.16 -8.94 -6.33
N VAL A 211 4.91 -7.65 -6.10
CA VAL A 211 3.90 -6.84 -6.79
C VAL A 211 4.52 -5.54 -7.29
N ASN A 212 4.37 -5.24 -8.58
CA ASN A 212 4.96 -4.08 -9.22
C ASN A 212 3.89 -3.15 -9.79
N ILE A 213 3.91 -1.89 -9.36
CA ILE A 213 2.97 -0.86 -9.80
C ILE A 213 3.73 0.26 -10.48
N ASP A 214 3.32 0.59 -11.70
CA ASP A 214 3.75 1.79 -12.43
C ASP A 214 2.49 2.56 -12.84
N SER A 215 2.21 3.65 -12.14
CA SER A 215 0.99 4.43 -12.33
C SER A 215 1.33 5.90 -12.52
N THR A 216 1.03 6.42 -13.70
CA THR A 216 1.16 7.84 -14.04
C THR A 216 -0.21 8.43 -14.36
N ARG A 217 -0.51 9.59 -13.76
CA ARG A 217 -1.72 10.36 -14.03
C ARG A 217 -1.38 11.84 -14.20
N VAL A 218 -1.90 12.45 -15.27
CA VAL A 218 -1.81 13.89 -15.50
C VAL A 218 -2.92 14.63 -14.73
N SER A 219 -2.56 15.68 -13.99
CA SER A 219 -3.52 16.57 -13.30
C SER A 219 -3.83 17.81 -14.12
N THR A 220 -5.03 18.37 -13.94
CA THR A 220 -5.31 19.77 -14.30
C THR A 220 -5.41 20.72 -13.09
N GLY A 221 -5.31 20.21 -11.86
CA GLY A 221 -5.37 20.99 -10.62
C GLY A 221 -6.49 20.54 -9.67
N TYR A 222 -7.06 21.50 -8.93
CA TYR A 222 -7.94 21.29 -7.77
C TYR A 222 -9.29 20.60 -8.07
N ASP A 223 -9.69 20.48 -9.34
CA ASP A 223 -10.99 19.95 -9.77
C ASP A 223 -10.98 18.44 -10.14
N ASP A 224 -9.90 17.73 -9.87
CA ASP A 224 -9.76 16.29 -10.14
C ASP A 224 -10.58 15.45 -9.11
N ASN A 225 -11.91 15.54 -9.18
CA ASN A 225 -12.87 14.82 -8.31
C ASN A 225 -13.30 13.45 -8.88
N LEU A 226 -12.70 13.01 -9.98
CA LEU A 226 -13.08 11.75 -10.61
C LEU A 226 -12.41 10.55 -9.94
N PRO A 227 -13.18 9.47 -9.67
CA PRO A 227 -12.66 8.33 -8.94
C PRO A 227 -11.66 7.54 -9.78
N TYR A 228 -10.44 7.47 -9.27
CA TYR A 228 -9.33 6.69 -9.79
C TYR A 228 -8.94 5.65 -8.73
N ALA A 229 -8.61 4.43 -9.16
CA ALA A 229 -8.00 3.44 -8.28
C ALA A 229 -7.05 2.54 -9.08
N ALA A 230 -5.77 2.51 -8.69
CA ALA A 230 -4.78 1.60 -9.26
C ALA A 230 -4.00 0.92 -8.13
N TYR A 231 -4.52 -0.21 -7.66
CA TYR A 231 -3.91 -0.97 -6.58
C TYR A 231 -3.40 -2.33 -7.07
N GLY A 232 -2.24 -2.75 -6.59
CA GLY A 232 -1.78 -4.11 -6.81
C GLY A 232 -2.73 -5.14 -6.23
N ILE A 233 -3.21 -4.88 -5.02
CA ILE A 233 -4.04 -5.79 -4.24
C ILE A 233 -5.25 -5.05 -3.67
N ALA A 234 -6.44 -5.57 -3.89
CA ALA A 234 -7.62 -5.24 -3.11
C ALA A 234 -8.06 -6.48 -2.33
N VAL A 235 -8.23 -6.34 -1.02
CA VAL A 235 -8.73 -7.42 -0.15
C VAL A 235 -9.85 -6.89 0.73
N SER A 236 -10.96 -7.62 0.77
CA SER A 236 -12.17 -7.28 1.53
C SER A 236 -12.75 -8.53 2.17
N GLY A 237 -13.39 -8.43 3.34
CA GLY A 237 -13.92 -9.59 4.06
C GLY A 237 -12.82 -10.35 4.80
N ASP A 238 -13.19 -11.44 5.48
CA ASP A 238 -12.25 -12.29 6.25
C ASP A 238 -11.34 -13.10 5.32
N ASN A 239 -10.39 -12.43 4.65
CA ASN A 239 -9.48 -13.01 3.67
C ASN A 239 -8.05 -12.54 3.94
N THR A 240 -7.07 -13.37 3.59
CA THR A 240 -5.65 -13.07 3.80
C THR A 240 -4.89 -13.08 2.49
N VAL A 241 -4.06 -12.05 2.28
CA VAL A 241 -3.07 -11.99 1.19
C VAL A 241 -1.69 -11.85 1.82
N GLN A 242 -0.79 -12.76 1.47
CA GLN A 242 0.61 -12.74 1.84
C GLN A 242 1.48 -12.46 0.61
N VAL A 243 2.45 -11.54 0.76
CA VAL A 243 3.39 -11.15 -0.30
C VAL A 243 4.81 -11.40 0.17
N SER A 244 5.58 -12.07 -0.68
CA SER A 244 7.03 -12.28 -0.56
C SER A 244 7.73 -11.70 -1.80
N GLY A 245 9.07 -11.67 -1.79
CA GLY A 245 9.85 -11.25 -2.94
C GLY A 245 9.86 -9.73 -3.16
N ASN A 246 10.37 -9.33 -4.32
CA ASN A 246 10.64 -7.93 -4.63
C ASN A 246 9.41 -7.25 -5.24
N SER A 247 8.94 -6.21 -4.59
CA SER A 247 7.83 -5.35 -4.99
C SER A 247 8.34 -3.94 -5.27
N SER A 248 7.69 -3.24 -6.19
CA SER A 248 7.98 -1.84 -6.46
C SER A 248 6.69 -1.05 -6.68
N VAL A 249 6.64 0.16 -6.15
CA VAL A 249 5.51 1.07 -6.36
C VAL A 249 6.07 2.40 -6.86
N LYS A 250 5.78 2.69 -8.12
CA LYS A 250 6.10 3.95 -8.79
C LYS A 250 4.80 4.66 -9.10
N VAL A 251 4.55 5.76 -8.41
CA VAL A 251 3.33 6.54 -8.56
C VAL A 251 3.72 7.99 -8.87
N SER A 252 3.24 8.48 -10.00
CA SER A 252 3.26 9.89 -10.36
C SER A 252 1.82 10.39 -10.43
N ASP A 253 1.34 11.07 -9.39
CA ASP A 253 -0.07 11.44 -9.25
C ASP A 253 -0.28 12.95 -8.92
N ALA A 254 -1.46 13.41 -9.31
CA ALA A 254 -2.07 14.72 -9.27
C ALA A 254 -2.58 15.19 -7.90
N SER A 255 -3.13 14.27 -7.13
CA SER A 255 -3.87 14.54 -5.89
C SER A 255 -4.05 13.23 -5.15
N ALA A 256 -4.01 13.28 -3.81
CA ALA A 256 -4.42 12.23 -2.87
C ALA A 256 -4.24 10.77 -3.36
N ALA A 257 -3.21 10.05 -2.88
CA ALA A 257 -2.82 8.73 -3.38
C ALA A 257 -3.99 7.75 -3.59
N ASN A 258 -4.40 7.63 -4.85
CA ASN A 258 -5.39 6.70 -5.36
C ASN A 258 -4.73 5.54 -6.12
N ALA A 259 -3.41 5.44 -6.01
CA ALA A 259 -2.61 4.33 -6.48
C ALA A 259 -1.61 3.90 -5.41
N GLY A 260 -1.39 2.59 -5.31
CA GLY A 260 -0.53 2.03 -4.27
C GLY A 260 -0.40 0.52 -4.36
N LEU A 261 0.26 -0.06 -3.38
CA LEU A 261 0.41 -1.50 -3.29
C LEU A 261 -0.93 -2.17 -2.98
N ALA A 262 -1.66 -1.67 -1.98
CA ALA A 262 -2.82 -2.37 -1.47
C ALA A 262 -3.89 -1.53 -0.78
N VAL A 263 -5.14 -1.99 -0.92
CA VAL A 263 -6.31 -1.54 -0.14
C VAL A 263 -6.95 -2.74 0.57
N VAL A 264 -7.08 -2.64 1.89
CA VAL A 264 -7.55 -3.68 2.80
C VAL A 264 -8.80 -3.18 3.50
N THR A 265 -9.93 -3.88 3.35
CA THR A 265 -11.22 -3.42 3.88
C THR A 265 -12.04 -4.52 4.56
N ASN A 266 -13.03 -4.12 5.37
CA ASN A 266 -14.07 -5.01 5.90
C ASN A 266 -13.57 -6.33 6.54
N GLY A 267 -12.44 -6.31 7.26
CA GLY A 267 -11.88 -7.50 7.90
C GLY A 267 -10.73 -8.17 7.15
N GLY A 268 -10.33 -7.63 6.00
CA GLY A 268 -9.23 -8.16 5.19
C GLY A 268 -7.88 -8.10 5.91
N LYS A 269 -6.95 -8.98 5.50
CA LYS A 269 -5.58 -8.99 6.01
C LYS A 269 -4.57 -8.98 4.87
N LEU A 270 -3.62 -8.05 4.93
CA LEU A 270 -2.40 -8.05 4.12
C LEU A 270 -1.18 -8.29 5.00
N ILE A 271 -0.29 -9.17 4.54
CA ILE A 271 1.00 -9.46 5.19
C ILE A 271 2.10 -9.34 4.14
N LEU A 272 3.00 -8.37 4.30
CA LEU A 272 4.31 -8.39 3.65
C LEU A 272 5.23 -9.22 4.54
N ASP A 273 5.59 -10.43 4.11
CA ASP A 273 6.32 -11.36 4.97
C ASP A 273 7.81 -10.99 5.13
N SER A 274 8.55 -11.77 5.92
CA SER A 274 9.97 -11.50 6.17
C SER A 274 10.87 -11.61 4.93
N GLY A 275 10.40 -12.25 3.86
CA GLY A 275 11.08 -12.34 2.57
C GLY A 275 10.67 -11.24 1.58
N SER A 276 9.79 -10.33 1.97
CA SER A 276 9.36 -9.21 1.13
C SER A 276 10.34 -8.03 1.17
N VAL A 277 10.53 -7.42 0.00
CA VAL A 277 11.24 -6.15 -0.17
C VAL A 277 10.34 -5.23 -0.99
N LEU A 278 10.06 -4.03 -0.51
CA LEU A 278 9.21 -3.04 -1.17
C LEU A 278 9.96 -1.73 -1.37
N ASP A 279 10.13 -1.32 -2.63
CA ASP A 279 10.68 -0.02 -2.99
C ASP A 279 9.58 0.92 -3.47
N VAL A 280 9.44 2.08 -2.81
CA VAL A 280 8.39 3.06 -3.08
C VAL A 280 8.98 4.37 -3.57
N SER A 281 8.57 4.77 -4.77
CA SER A 281 8.83 6.07 -5.36
C SER A 281 7.50 6.77 -5.65
N TYR A 282 7.20 7.80 -4.86
CA TYR A 282 6.02 8.63 -5.05
C TYR A 282 6.44 10.04 -5.45
N VAL A 283 5.89 10.53 -6.56
CA VAL A 283 6.09 11.90 -7.04
C VAL A 283 4.73 12.55 -7.15
N THR A 284 4.53 13.67 -6.44
CA THR A 284 3.37 14.54 -6.65
C THR A 284 3.74 15.68 -7.60
N ASN A 285 2.92 15.90 -8.62
CA ASN A 285 3.04 17.05 -9.52
C ASN A 285 2.16 18.25 -9.05
N ASN A 286 1.51 18.14 -7.88
CA ASN A 286 0.67 19.19 -7.30
C ASN A 286 1.13 19.56 -5.89
N THR A 287 1.70 20.76 -5.77
CA THR A 287 2.29 21.30 -4.53
C THR A 287 1.26 21.76 -3.49
N GLY A 288 -0.02 21.86 -3.85
CA GLY A 288 -1.11 22.29 -2.97
C GLY A 288 -2.06 21.16 -2.53
N ALA A 289 -1.87 19.93 -3.01
CA ALA A 289 -2.75 18.82 -2.70
C ALA A 289 -2.56 18.34 -1.25
N ILE A 290 -3.66 18.19 -0.52
CA ILE A 290 -3.66 17.50 0.77
C ILE A 290 -3.57 15.99 0.46
N MET A 291 -2.49 15.34 0.87
CA MET A 291 -2.37 13.88 0.75
C MET A 291 -3.30 13.20 1.76
N SER A 292 -4.44 12.68 1.28
CA SER A 292 -5.35 11.84 2.07
C SER A 292 -5.17 10.34 1.84
N GLY A 293 -4.51 9.94 0.75
CA GLY A 293 -4.24 8.53 0.43
C GLY A 293 -2.95 7.97 1.06
N ALA A 294 -2.72 6.68 0.91
CA ALA A 294 -1.48 6.00 1.30
C ALA A 294 -1.16 4.85 0.34
N ILE A 295 0.11 4.42 0.31
CA ILE A 295 0.57 3.28 -0.50
C ILE A 295 -0.11 1.98 -0.07
N ILE A 296 -0.34 1.83 1.23
CA ILE A 296 -1.06 0.71 1.85
C ILE A 296 -2.15 1.27 2.75
N GLN A 297 -3.40 0.89 2.53
CA GLN A 297 -4.54 1.34 3.30
C GLN A 297 -5.26 0.18 3.98
N ALA A 298 -5.57 0.33 5.27
CA ALA A 298 -6.39 -0.60 6.03
C ALA A 298 -7.58 0.14 6.65
N SER A 299 -8.79 -0.08 6.14
CA SER A 299 -10.00 0.61 6.58
C SER A 299 -11.09 -0.35 7.04
N GLY A 300 -11.77 -0.03 8.13
CA GLY A 300 -12.86 -0.83 8.67
C GLY A 300 -12.40 -1.81 9.75
N SER A 301 -13.34 -2.20 10.60
CA SER A 301 -13.08 -3.08 11.74
C SER A 301 -12.52 -4.44 11.28
N GLY A 302 -11.42 -4.85 11.91
CA GLY A 302 -10.73 -6.10 11.62
C GLY A 302 -9.77 -6.04 10.43
N SER A 303 -9.79 -4.96 9.65
CA SER A 303 -8.86 -4.78 8.53
C SER A 303 -7.45 -4.53 9.03
N THR A 304 -6.48 -5.30 8.53
CA THR A 304 -5.08 -5.21 8.96
C THR A 304 -4.09 -5.21 7.80
N ALA A 305 -3.06 -4.38 7.87
CA ALA A 305 -1.92 -4.45 6.98
C ALA A 305 -0.61 -4.45 7.78
N GLU A 306 0.25 -5.42 7.49
CA GLU A 306 1.38 -5.77 8.33
C GLU A 306 2.67 -5.88 7.50
N ASN A 307 3.71 -5.15 7.89
CA ASN A 307 5.04 -5.28 7.33
C ASN A 307 5.96 -6.08 8.25
N LYS A 308 6.43 -7.25 7.79
CA LYS A 308 7.52 -8.04 8.42
C LYS A 308 8.82 -7.99 7.62
N GLY A 309 8.79 -7.43 6.41
CA GLY A 309 9.92 -7.38 5.49
C GLY A 309 10.69 -6.06 5.55
N VAL A 310 11.24 -5.65 4.40
CA VAL A 310 12.01 -4.41 4.25
C VAL A 310 11.26 -3.46 3.31
N ILE A 311 11.05 -2.22 3.75
CA ILE A 311 10.47 -1.16 2.92
C ILE A 311 11.47 0.00 2.81
N THR A 312 11.75 0.42 1.59
CA THR A 312 12.46 1.67 1.29
C THR A 312 11.48 2.63 0.63
N THR A 313 11.34 3.85 1.15
CA THR A 313 10.37 4.82 0.63
C THR A 313 10.92 6.24 0.64
N GLY A 314 10.43 7.07 -0.28
CA GLY A 314 10.47 8.53 -0.10
C GLY A 314 9.61 9.00 1.08
N LEU A 315 9.67 10.28 1.43
CA LEU A 315 8.81 10.86 2.47
C LEU A 315 7.37 11.04 1.95
N SER A 316 6.51 10.06 2.23
CA SER A 316 5.08 10.07 1.92
C SER A 316 4.26 9.39 3.04
N THR A 317 2.94 9.37 2.90
CA THR A 317 2.11 8.50 3.76
C THR A 317 2.20 7.06 3.26
N LEU A 318 2.92 6.19 3.99
CA LEU A 318 3.18 4.83 3.54
C LEU A 318 2.03 3.88 3.91
N MET A 319 1.73 3.74 5.21
CA MET A 319 0.65 2.88 5.71
C MET A 319 -0.38 3.70 6.50
N ARG A 320 -1.65 3.57 6.16
CA ARG A 320 -2.75 4.32 6.81
C ARG A 320 -3.87 3.41 7.28
N ALA A 321 -4.23 3.56 8.55
CA ALA A 321 -5.41 2.95 9.16
C ALA A 321 -6.55 3.98 9.30
N SER A 322 -7.78 3.58 8.97
CA SER A 322 -9.00 4.38 9.17
C SER A 322 -10.18 3.50 9.58
N ASP A 323 -11.26 4.11 10.09
CA ASP A 323 -12.52 3.41 10.41
C ASP A 323 -12.35 2.13 11.27
N ASN A 324 -11.48 2.14 12.30
CA ASN A 324 -11.13 0.99 13.15
C ASN A 324 -10.20 -0.05 12.51
N GLY A 325 -9.50 0.33 11.42
CA GLY A 325 -8.43 -0.48 10.84
C GLY A 325 -7.14 -0.45 11.67
N THR A 326 -6.17 -1.28 11.32
CA THR A 326 -4.86 -1.31 11.96
C THR A 326 -3.74 -1.51 10.95
N VAL A 327 -2.67 -0.72 11.09
CA VAL A 327 -1.43 -0.89 10.33
C VAL A 327 -0.26 -1.17 11.27
N ILE A 328 0.62 -2.09 10.88
CA ILE A 328 1.66 -2.64 11.76
C ILE A 328 2.98 -2.71 11.02
N ASN A 329 4.06 -2.30 11.69
CA ASN A 329 5.43 -2.59 11.30
C ASN A 329 6.11 -3.49 12.33
N GLU A 330 6.46 -4.71 11.93
CA GLU A 330 7.37 -5.63 12.63
C GLU A 330 8.75 -5.71 11.95
N GLY A 331 8.83 -5.26 10.69
CA GLY A 331 10.04 -5.28 9.86
C GLY A 331 10.85 -3.99 9.90
N THR A 332 11.57 -3.71 8.81
CA THR A 332 12.38 -2.49 8.66
C THR A 332 11.74 -1.54 7.66
N ILE A 333 11.62 -0.27 8.03
CA ILE A 333 11.23 0.82 7.12
C ILE A 333 12.32 1.89 7.14
N THR A 334 12.85 2.21 5.97
CA THR A 334 13.79 3.32 5.76
C THR A 334 13.13 4.36 4.86
N ALA A 335 13.02 5.59 5.36
CA ALA A 335 12.36 6.70 4.69
C ALA A 335 13.30 7.89 4.54
N SER A 336 13.53 8.35 3.31
CA SER A 336 14.38 9.54 3.06
C SER A 336 14.07 10.23 1.74
N ASP A 337 14.38 11.53 1.68
CA ASP A 337 14.31 12.30 0.43
C ASP A 337 15.56 12.03 -0.41
N PHE A 338 15.43 11.15 -1.40
CA PHE A 338 16.54 10.73 -2.26
C PHE A 338 16.77 11.63 -3.48
N ASN A 339 16.00 12.71 -3.69
CA ASN A 339 16.14 13.54 -4.90
C ASN A 339 15.97 15.04 -4.69
N ASP A 340 17.10 15.72 -4.86
CA ASP A 340 17.32 17.16 -4.96
C ASP A 340 16.57 17.81 -6.15
N THR A 341 16.07 19.03 -5.93
CA THR A 341 15.77 20.13 -6.88
C THR A 341 14.37 20.54 -7.38
N ALA A 342 13.21 19.89 -7.09
CA ALA A 342 11.95 20.42 -7.70
C ALA A 342 10.59 20.38 -6.97
N SER A 343 10.43 19.76 -5.79
CA SER A 343 9.13 19.85 -5.08
C SER A 343 9.27 19.63 -3.57
N THR A 344 9.90 20.58 -2.89
CA THR A 344 9.94 20.67 -1.41
C THR A 344 8.58 21.10 -0.87
N VAL A 345 7.61 20.18 -0.85
CA VAL A 345 6.26 20.48 -0.35
C VAL A 345 5.56 19.19 0.17
N THR A 346 6.11 18.50 1.18
CA THR A 346 5.43 17.35 1.84
C THR A 346 5.25 17.47 3.36
N ARG A 347 4.15 16.88 3.86
CA ARG A 347 4.01 16.38 5.23
C ARG A 347 3.85 14.88 5.13
N ALA A 348 4.77 14.12 5.71
CA ALA A 348 4.79 12.67 5.58
C ALA A 348 4.43 11.98 6.89
N ALA A 349 3.65 10.90 6.83
CA ALA A 349 3.37 10.05 7.98
C ALA A 349 3.63 8.60 7.59
N ILE A 350 4.74 8.01 8.04
CA ILE A 350 5.14 6.67 7.62
C ILE A 350 4.04 5.67 8.01
N LEU A 351 3.64 5.66 9.27
CA LEU A 351 2.47 4.96 9.76
C LEU A 351 1.46 5.98 10.33
N ARG A 352 0.22 5.94 9.85
CA ARG A 352 -0.84 6.89 10.22
C ARG A 352 -2.10 6.18 10.71
N ALA A 353 -2.69 6.65 11.80
CA ALA A 353 -3.98 6.22 12.32
C ALA A 353 -4.97 7.37 12.33
N ASP A 354 -6.07 7.23 11.61
CA ASP A 354 -7.12 8.23 11.48
C ASP A 354 -8.42 7.73 12.10
N ASP A 355 -9.08 8.62 12.83
CA ASP A 355 -10.36 8.36 13.49
C ASP A 355 -10.25 7.46 14.72
N ALA A 356 -11.24 7.60 15.62
CA ALA A 356 -11.31 6.82 16.84
C ALA A 356 -11.39 5.31 16.53
N GLY A 357 -10.54 4.54 17.21
CA GLY A 357 -10.46 3.08 17.08
C GLY A 357 -9.42 2.58 16.07
N SER A 358 -8.92 3.45 15.19
CA SER A 358 -7.83 3.11 14.27
C SER A 358 -6.48 3.13 14.97
N ARG A 359 -5.58 2.23 14.56
CA ARG A 359 -4.27 2.04 15.20
C ARG A 359 -3.13 1.98 14.19
N ALA A 360 -2.00 2.59 14.53
CA ALA A 360 -0.75 2.41 13.80
C ALA A 360 0.37 2.08 14.78
N ILE A 361 1.05 0.95 14.56
CA ILE A 361 1.91 0.32 15.55
C ILE A 361 3.27 0.01 14.93
N ASN A 362 4.33 0.49 15.55
CA ASN A 362 5.67 -0.07 15.36
C ASN A 362 5.86 -1.12 16.46
N GLU A 363 5.69 -2.39 16.09
CA GLU A 363 5.63 -3.52 17.01
C GLU A 363 7.04 -4.00 17.40
N THR A 364 7.12 -4.91 18.38
CA THR A 364 8.38 -5.47 18.88
C THR A 364 9.26 -5.99 17.73
N GLY A 365 10.49 -5.49 17.63
CA GLY A 365 11.42 -5.82 16.54
C GLY A 365 11.33 -4.91 15.32
N GLY A 366 10.26 -4.12 15.21
CA GLY A 366 10.07 -3.12 14.16
C GLY A 366 11.06 -1.97 14.27
N VAL A 367 11.64 -1.59 13.13
CA VAL A 367 12.57 -0.46 13.00
C VAL A 367 12.04 0.52 11.96
N ILE A 368 11.88 1.79 12.35
CA ILE A 368 11.61 2.89 11.42
C ILE A 368 12.77 3.88 11.47
N THR A 369 13.37 4.18 10.32
CA THR A 369 14.43 5.19 10.19
C THR A 369 13.98 6.26 9.22
N ILE A 370 13.97 7.51 9.68
CA ILE A 370 13.69 8.69 8.85
C ILE A 370 14.94 9.57 8.80
N SER A 371 15.39 9.88 7.58
CA SER A 371 16.51 10.78 7.33
C SER A 371 16.10 11.85 6.31
N SER A 372 16.21 13.12 6.67
CA SER A 372 15.88 14.22 5.75
C SER A 372 16.92 15.34 5.83
N PRO A 373 17.54 15.74 4.70
CA PRO A 373 18.39 16.92 4.62
C PRO A 373 17.56 18.22 4.53
N ASP A 374 16.25 18.12 4.34
CA ASP A 374 15.37 19.26 4.15
C ASP A 374 15.05 19.96 5.46
N LYS A 375 14.85 21.28 5.37
CA LYS A 375 14.50 22.12 6.51
C LYS A 375 13.01 22.40 6.49
N PRO A 376 12.35 22.44 7.66
CA PRO A 376 10.98 22.90 7.76
C PRO A 376 10.79 24.30 7.15
N ILE A 377 9.69 24.47 6.42
CA ILE A 377 9.31 25.73 5.78
C ILE A 377 7.84 26.05 6.01
N ALA A 378 7.53 27.31 6.28
CA ALA A 378 6.15 27.78 6.42
C ALA A 378 5.38 27.67 5.09
N ASN A 379 4.15 27.18 5.13
CA ASN A 379 3.30 26.92 3.97
C ASN A 379 1.81 26.82 4.40
N THR A 380 0.96 26.09 3.67
CA THR A 380 -0.49 25.96 3.93
C THR A 380 -0.80 25.18 5.20
N SER A 381 -2.00 25.41 5.77
CA SER A 381 -2.45 24.72 6.97
C SER A 381 -2.92 23.29 6.72
N ASN A 382 -2.60 22.40 7.64
CA ASN A 382 -3.31 21.13 7.79
C ASN A 382 -3.47 20.78 9.29
N PRO A 383 -4.70 20.83 9.84
CA PRO A 383 -4.94 20.63 11.27
C PRO A 383 -4.83 19.17 11.74
N ASP A 384 -4.69 18.20 10.83
CA ASP A 384 -4.45 16.79 11.18
C ASP A 384 -3.07 16.58 11.81
N TYR A 385 -2.15 17.52 11.57
CA TYR A 385 -0.78 17.47 12.04
C TYR A 385 -0.57 18.40 13.23
N PRO A 386 0.29 18.03 14.21
CA PRO A 386 0.67 18.92 15.29
C PRO A 386 1.23 20.26 14.81
N ILE A 387 2.09 20.22 13.77
CA ILE A 387 2.67 21.42 13.15
C ILE A 387 1.83 21.82 11.93
N VAL A 388 0.85 22.70 12.16
CA VAL A 388 -0.22 22.98 11.19
C VAL A 388 0.29 23.66 9.94
N TRP A 389 1.25 24.59 10.06
CA TRP A 389 1.63 25.51 8.99
C TRP A 389 3.00 25.25 8.36
N HIS A 390 3.67 24.13 8.68
CA HIS A 390 5.00 23.83 8.11
C HIS A 390 5.03 22.53 7.31
N TYR A 391 5.77 22.59 6.21
CA TYR A 391 6.09 21.49 5.32
C TYR A 391 7.53 21.04 5.55
N ASN A 392 7.96 19.99 4.83
CA ASN A 392 9.21 19.28 5.08
C ASN A 392 9.25 18.78 6.53
N THR A 393 8.12 18.19 6.94
CA THR A 393 7.98 17.55 8.24
C THR A 393 7.57 16.09 8.03
N ALA A 394 8.10 15.21 8.86
CA ALA A 394 7.79 13.79 8.79
C ALA A 394 7.54 13.20 10.17
N TYR A 395 6.59 12.27 10.22
CA TYR A 395 6.13 11.63 11.42
C TYR A 395 6.30 10.11 11.21
N ALA A 396 7.10 9.44 12.05
CA ALA A 396 7.20 7.99 11.98
C ALA A 396 5.86 7.34 12.30
N LEU A 397 5.18 7.87 13.32
CA LEU A 397 3.86 7.46 13.76
C LEU A 397 2.99 8.70 14.01
N LEU A 398 1.86 8.81 13.32
CA LEU A 398 0.92 9.92 13.46
C LEU A 398 -0.51 9.46 13.75
N ALA A 399 -1.09 9.93 14.87
CA ALA A 399 -2.51 9.87 15.12
C ALA A 399 -3.19 11.17 14.70
N SER A 400 -4.29 11.05 13.95
CA SER A 400 -5.19 12.16 13.64
C SER A 400 -6.64 11.80 13.97
N ASN A 401 -7.46 12.82 14.25
CA ASN A 401 -8.87 12.68 14.59
C ASN A 401 -9.18 11.58 15.64
N TYR A 402 -8.39 11.53 16.72
CA TYR A 402 -8.52 10.55 17.81
C TYR A 402 -8.05 9.11 17.51
N GLY A 403 -7.19 8.95 16.49
CA GLY A 403 -6.42 7.71 16.30
C GLY A 403 -5.46 7.40 17.44
N ILE A 404 -4.86 6.21 17.38
CA ILE A 404 -3.92 5.69 18.38
C ILE A 404 -2.62 5.30 17.67
N VAL A 405 -1.49 5.79 18.16
CA VAL A 405 -0.17 5.36 17.66
C VAL A 405 0.77 4.91 18.77
N GLU A 406 1.50 3.84 18.50
CA GLU A 406 2.27 3.10 19.49
C GLU A 406 3.64 2.67 18.93
N ASN A 407 4.71 3.03 19.63
CA ASN A 407 6.03 2.42 19.45
C ASN A 407 6.25 1.45 20.61
N ASP A 408 6.08 0.16 20.36
CA ASP A 408 6.03 -0.87 21.39
C ASP A 408 7.40 -1.15 22.04
N ALA A 409 7.36 -1.81 23.19
CA ALA A 409 8.58 -2.24 23.85
C ALA A 409 9.41 -3.15 22.91
N GLY A 410 10.69 -2.81 22.72
CA GLY A 410 11.57 -3.51 21.78
C GLY A 410 11.48 -3.02 20.33
N ALA A 411 10.61 -2.07 20.01
CA ALA A 411 10.58 -1.37 18.74
C ALA A 411 11.53 -0.14 18.76
N THR A 412 12.04 0.26 17.59
CA THR A 412 13.00 1.37 17.45
C THR A 412 12.57 2.36 16.38
N ILE A 413 12.67 3.66 16.69
CA ILE A 413 12.52 4.76 15.73
C ILE A 413 13.81 5.59 15.73
N ASN A 414 14.35 5.89 14.56
CA ASN A 414 15.52 6.74 14.38
C ASN A 414 15.15 7.95 13.52
N LEU A 415 15.44 9.16 14.00
CA LEU A 415 15.14 10.42 13.33
C LEU A 415 16.44 11.20 13.12
N ASN A 416 16.77 11.52 11.87
CA ASN A 416 17.98 12.26 11.50
C ASN A 416 17.62 13.47 10.61
N GLY A 417 17.66 14.67 11.18
CA GLY A 417 17.24 15.90 10.52
C GLY A 417 16.27 16.71 11.36
N ALA A 418 15.93 17.91 10.88
CA ALA A 418 14.96 18.80 11.51
C ALA A 418 13.53 18.49 11.07
N GLY A 419 12.53 18.86 11.88
CA GLY A 419 11.12 18.65 11.56
C GLY A 419 10.66 17.19 11.56
N LEU A 420 11.39 16.32 12.26
CA LEU A 420 11.11 14.89 12.32
C LEU A 420 10.55 14.50 13.69
N TYR A 421 9.49 13.71 13.69
CA TYR A 421 8.77 13.36 14.92
C TYR A 421 8.58 11.85 15.04
N GLY A 422 8.85 11.31 16.23
CA GLY A 422 8.78 9.87 16.49
C GLY A 422 7.34 9.39 16.56
N VAL A 423 6.68 9.67 17.69
CA VAL A 423 5.24 9.43 17.86
C VAL A 423 4.52 10.75 18.06
N ALA A 424 3.41 10.94 17.33
CA ALA A 424 2.76 12.23 17.26
C ALA A 424 1.23 12.15 17.25
N ALA A 425 0.58 13.15 17.84
CA ALA A 425 -0.87 13.26 17.81
C ALA A 425 -1.33 14.72 17.94
N ALA A 426 -2.12 15.23 16.98
CA ALA A 426 -2.84 16.48 17.19
C ALA A 426 -4.06 16.25 18.11
N LYS A 427 -4.86 15.23 17.77
CA LYS A 427 -5.97 14.69 18.55
C LYS A 427 -5.85 13.17 18.61
N GLY A 428 -5.92 12.60 19.81
CA GLY A 428 -5.73 11.17 20.03
C GLY A 428 -4.62 10.85 21.02
N THR A 429 -3.97 9.71 20.82
CA THR A 429 -2.95 9.18 21.74
C THR A 429 -1.67 8.80 21.00
N ALA A 430 -0.53 9.18 21.57
CA ALA A 430 0.80 8.83 21.08
C ALA A 430 1.63 8.23 22.21
N THR A 431 2.03 6.97 22.08
CA THR A 431 2.73 6.23 23.14
C THR A 431 4.07 5.70 22.67
N ASN A 432 5.12 5.92 23.46
CA ASN A 432 6.41 5.29 23.30
C ASN A 432 6.72 4.36 24.49
N ALA A 433 6.76 3.06 24.24
CA ALA A 433 7.30 2.05 25.14
C ALA A 433 8.66 1.50 24.65
N GLY A 434 9.00 1.70 23.38
CA GLY A 434 10.27 1.32 22.76
C GLY A 434 11.37 2.35 22.90
N THR A 435 12.26 2.38 21.91
CA THR A 435 13.36 3.36 21.81
C THR A 435 13.08 4.35 20.69
N ILE A 436 13.24 5.65 20.97
CA ILE A 436 13.25 6.70 19.95
C ILE A 436 14.57 7.44 20.03
N ASN A 437 15.30 7.50 18.91
CA ASN A 437 16.54 8.25 18.77
C ASN A 437 16.27 9.49 17.92
N VAL A 438 16.60 10.66 18.47
CA VAL A 438 16.37 11.97 17.85
C VAL A 438 17.70 12.65 17.65
N ASP A 439 18.02 13.02 16.41
CA ASP A 439 19.13 13.90 16.08
C ASP A 439 18.65 15.00 15.13
N GLY A 440 18.43 16.19 15.67
CA GLY A 440 17.90 17.35 14.96
C GLY A 440 18.88 18.02 14.00
N PHE A 441 20.17 17.65 14.01
CA PHE A 441 21.12 18.21 13.05
C PHE A 441 20.77 17.78 11.63
N ILE A 442 20.95 18.67 10.67
CA ILE A 442 20.70 18.39 9.26
C ILE A 442 21.76 17.40 8.74
N PRO A 443 21.37 16.19 8.31
CA PRO A 443 22.29 15.22 7.74
C PRO A 443 22.70 15.63 6.32
N THR A 444 23.90 15.22 5.93
CA THR A 444 24.30 15.09 4.53
C THR A 444 24.23 13.63 4.15
N LEU A 445 23.47 13.31 3.09
CA LEU A 445 23.28 11.95 2.62
C LEU A 445 24.14 11.67 1.39
N ASP A 446 24.65 10.45 1.24
CA ASP A 446 25.21 9.96 -0.02
C ASP A 446 24.11 9.44 -0.97
N GLU A 447 24.50 8.95 -2.15
CA GLU A 447 23.57 8.41 -3.17
C GLU A 447 22.78 7.19 -2.66
N ASP A 448 23.30 6.48 -1.65
CA ASP A 448 22.68 5.32 -1.02
C ASP A 448 21.82 5.70 0.22
N GLY A 449 21.74 6.99 0.55
CA GLY A 449 20.99 7.51 1.70
C GLY A 449 21.71 7.42 3.04
N ASN A 450 23.01 7.10 3.06
CA ASN A 450 23.78 7.03 4.30
C ASN A 450 24.21 8.42 4.77
N ILE A 451 24.23 8.63 6.09
CA ILE A 451 24.65 9.90 6.69
C ILE A 451 26.19 9.99 6.67
N THR A 452 26.71 11.00 5.98
CA THR A 452 28.16 11.27 5.85
C THR A 452 28.64 12.44 6.72
N ALA A 453 27.74 13.36 7.06
CA ALA A 453 28.00 14.51 7.92
C ALA A 453 26.70 15.01 8.55
N LYS A 454 26.82 15.87 9.58
CA LYS A 454 25.69 16.52 10.26
C LYS A 454 26.03 17.99 10.51
N THR A 455 25.05 18.88 10.39
CA THR A 455 25.20 20.32 10.64
C THR A 455 24.09 20.85 11.54
N PHE A 456 24.45 21.69 12.50
CA PHE A 456 23.48 22.34 13.40
C PHE A 456 22.36 23.06 12.65
N TYR A 457 21.11 22.90 13.11
CA TYR A 457 19.94 23.60 12.61
C TYR A 457 19.56 24.74 13.53
N SER A 458 19.70 26.00 13.08
CA SER A 458 19.26 27.14 13.87
C SER A 458 17.75 27.38 13.68
N ALA A 459 16.91 26.65 14.40
CA ALA A 459 15.45 26.80 14.35
C ALA A 459 15.01 28.22 14.75
N SER A 460 14.32 28.93 13.85
CA SER A 460 13.67 30.22 14.16
C SER A 460 12.28 30.04 14.78
N TYR A 461 11.67 28.87 14.56
CA TYR A 461 10.41 28.44 15.12
C TYR A 461 10.63 27.12 15.86
N LEU A 462 10.58 27.16 17.20
CA LEU A 462 10.94 26.00 18.05
C LEU A 462 10.18 24.70 17.72
N PRO A 463 8.88 24.73 17.37
CA PRO A 463 8.18 23.50 16.99
C PRO A 463 8.74 22.81 15.75
N ASP A 464 9.59 23.44 14.94
CA ASP A 464 10.26 22.82 13.79
C ASP A 464 11.47 21.96 14.20
N MET A 465 11.90 22.00 15.45
CA MET A 465 12.90 21.06 15.95
C MET A 465 12.28 19.67 16.10
N SER A 466 13.08 18.64 15.84
CA SER A 466 12.65 17.25 15.96
C SER A 466 12.30 16.86 17.39
N ALA A 467 11.35 15.94 17.55
CA ALA A 467 10.91 15.48 18.86
C ALA A 467 10.65 13.97 18.91
N GLY A 468 10.97 13.33 20.04
CA GLY A 468 10.63 11.93 20.25
C GLY A 468 9.12 11.71 20.34
N VAL A 469 8.46 12.51 21.18
CA VAL A 469 6.99 12.56 21.33
C VAL A 469 6.51 13.99 21.12
N ILE A 470 5.52 14.22 20.26
CA ILE A 470 4.89 15.55 20.09
C ILE A 470 3.37 15.45 20.09
N VAL A 471 2.70 16.23 20.95
CA VAL A 471 1.23 16.19 21.05
C VAL A 471 0.59 17.56 21.21
N GLY A 472 -0.67 17.66 20.77
CA GLY A 472 -1.42 18.91 20.66
C GLY A 472 -1.20 19.57 19.30
N SER A 473 -1.53 20.85 19.19
CA SER A 473 -1.40 21.60 17.93
C SER A 473 -0.74 22.95 18.11
N THR A 474 -0.05 23.43 17.08
CA THR A 474 0.42 24.83 17.03
C THR A 474 -0.75 25.82 17.04
N ASP A 475 -1.95 25.38 16.68
CA ASP A 475 -3.15 26.20 16.53
C ASP A 475 -4.20 25.87 17.59
N ALA A 476 -4.75 26.92 18.20
CA ALA A 476 -5.72 26.77 19.28
C ALA A 476 -7.01 26.07 18.80
N GLY A 477 -7.49 25.10 19.57
CA GLY A 477 -8.71 24.31 19.27
C GLY A 477 -8.49 23.11 18.35
N ASN A 478 -7.29 22.95 17.79
CA ASN A 478 -6.92 21.81 16.96
C ASN A 478 -6.16 20.72 17.74
N GLY A 479 -5.85 20.95 19.02
CA GLY A 479 -5.15 20.01 19.88
C GLY A 479 -5.90 19.67 21.16
N ASP A 480 -5.88 18.38 21.52
CA ASP A 480 -6.32 17.83 22.82
C ASP A 480 -5.66 16.47 23.13
N ALA A 481 -4.62 16.11 22.38
CA ALA A 481 -3.98 14.81 22.47
C ALA A 481 -3.15 14.59 23.74
N THR A 482 -2.91 13.31 24.02
CA THR A 482 -2.02 12.87 25.11
C THR A 482 -0.83 12.09 24.57
N GLY A 483 0.34 12.37 25.13
CA GLY A 483 1.61 11.74 24.80
C GLY A 483 2.19 11.05 26.02
N LEU A 484 2.58 9.78 25.91
CA LEU A 484 3.15 9.00 27.00
C LEU A 484 4.49 8.39 26.59
N ASN A 485 5.52 8.59 27.40
CA ASN A 485 6.78 7.85 27.30
C ASN A 485 6.91 6.90 28.50
N THR A 486 6.90 5.60 28.28
CA THR A 486 7.30 4.56 29.24
C THR A 486 8.63 3.89 28.86
N GLY A 487 9.08 4.09 27.61
CA GLY A 487 10.33 3.57 27.07
C GLY A 487 11.52 4.51 27.24
N THR A 488 12.38 4.53 26.22
CA THR A 488 13.58 5.39 26.17
C THR A 488 13.51 6.36 25.00
N ILE A 489 13.83 7.62 25.26
CA ILE A 489 14.04 8.63 24.23
C ILE A 489 15.47 9.14 24.36
N ASN A 490 16.27 9.00 23.31
CA ASN A 490 17.63 9.52 23.24
C ASN A 490 17.62 10.75 22.32
N VAL A 491 17.83 11.93 22.89
CA VAL A 491 18.03 13.16 22.12
C VAL A 491 19.54 13.41 22.05
N ASN A 492 20.07 13.27 20.85
CA ASN A 492 21.46 13.52 20.55
C ASN A 492 21.61 14.79 19.73
N ASN A 493 22.59 15.62 20.06
CA ASN A 493 22.91 16.89 19.40
C ASN A 493 21.83 17.97 19.48
N GLU A 494 20.60 17.74 19.02
CA GLU A 494 19.52 18.72 19.01
C GLU A 494 18.14 18.07 19.03
N GLY A 495 17.20 18.65 19.78
CA GLY A 495 15.79 18.30 19.71
C GLY A 495 15.07 18.29 21.06
N PHE A 496 13.83 17.81 21.01
CA PHE A 496 12.98 17.58 22.18
C PHE A 496 12.87 16.08 22.48
N GLY A 497 12.95 15.71 23.77
CA GLY A 497 12.54 14.38 24.20
C GLY A 497 11.02 14.24 24.03
N MET A 498 10.29 15.15 24.68
CA MET A 498 8.85 15.29 24.54
C MET A 498 8.44 16.75 24.38
N LEU A 499 7.45 17.04 23.53
CA LEU A 499 6.93 18.39 23.28
C LEU A 499 5.40 18.42 23.38
N ALA A 500 4.87 19.23 24.29
CA ALA A 500 3.44 19.55 24.34
C ALA A 500 3.16 20.92 23.70
N LEU A 501 2.23 20.93 22.74
CA LEU A 501 1.69 22.10 22.09
C LEU A 501 0.33 22.49 22.69
N ASN A 502 -0.40 23.43 22.07
CA ASN A 502 -1.71 23.86 22.57
C ASN A 502 -2.67 22.68 22.73
N GLY A 503 -3.27 22.56 23.92
CA GLY A 503 -4.20 21.48 24.28
C GLY A 503 -3.55 20.11 24.50
N GLY A 504 -2.28 19.93 24.16
CA GLY A 504 -1.55 18.68 24.34
C GLY A 504 -1.04 18.48 25.77
N THR A 505 -0.97 17.23 26.20
CA THR A 505 -0.32 16.84 27.46
C THR A 505 0.70 15.72 27.23
N VAL A 506 1.97 15.96 27.53
CA VAL A 506 3.01 14.92 27.55
C VAL A 506 3.31 14.46 28.97
N THR A 507 3.45 13.14 29.16
CA THR A 507 3.84 12.53 30.43
C THR A 507 5.04 11.60 30.23
N ASN A 508 6.12 11.85 30.97
CA ASN A 508 7.28 10.96 31.02
C ASN A 508 7.21 10.04 32.25
N GLN A 509 7.14 8.74 32.02
CA GLN A 509 7.29 7.64 32.99
C GLN A 509 8.49 6.73 32.67
N GLY A 510 9.19 7.02 31.57
CA GLY A 510 10.36 6.29 31.11
C GLY A 510 11.64 7.09 31.29
N THR A 511 12.60 6.89 30.39
CA THR A 511 13.89 7.59 30.40
C THR A 511 14.01 8.54 29.21
N ILE A 512 14.50 9.75 29.45
CA ILE A 512 14.94 10.68 28.41
C ILE A 512 16.43 10.95 28.63
N ASN A 513 17.26 10.65 27.64
CA ASN A 513 18.69 10.92 27.66
C ASN A 513 19.01 12.09 26.74
N LEU A 514 19.76 13.06 27.24
CA LEU A 514 20.28 14.18 26.46
C LEU A 514 21.79 14.04 26.31
N THR A 515 22.27 13.92 25.07
CA THR A 515 23.69 13.71 24.74
C THR A 515 24.11 14.59 23.56
N ALA A 516 25.42 14.68 23.34
CA ALA A 516 26.01 15.28 22.16
C ALA A 516 27.13 14.38 21.61
N ASP A 517 27.33 14.41 20.29
CA ASP A 517 28.46 13.72 19.66
C ASP A 517 29.80 14.32 20.14
N GLU A 518 30.87 13.51 20.13
CA GLU A 518 32.19 13.97 20.55
C GLU A 518 32.66 15.18 19.72
N GLY A 519 33.01 16.27 20.40
CA GLY A 519 33.47 17.50 19.77
C GLY A 519 32.36 18.46 19.32
N VAL A 520 31.09 18.13 19.51
CA VAL A 520 29.98 19.07 19.30
C VAL A 520 29.92 20.07 20.47
N GLU A 521 30.16 21.35 20.17
CA GLU A 521 30.00 22.43 21.12
C GLU A 521 28.57 23.02 21.07
N LYS A 522 28.16 23.64 22.18
CA LYS A 522 26.88 24.34 22.28
C LYS A 522 26.75 25.41 21.20
N SER A 523 25.77 25.24 20.31
CA SER A 523 25.45 26.16 19.22
C SER A 523 24.27 27.08 19.55
N ALA A 524 23.36 26.65 20.44
CA ALA A 524 22.23 27.46 20.93
C ALA A 524 21.82 27.11 22.37
N ASP A 525 21.11 28.02 23.04
CA ASP A 525 20.60 27.79 24.41
C ASP A 525 19.50 26.73 24.49
N ASN A 526 18.72 26.60 23.43
CA ASN A 526 17.56 25.72 23.31
C ASN A 526 17.87 24.44 22.50
N GLN A 527 19.13 24.00 22.48
CA GLN A 527 19.59 22.91 21.62
C GLN A 527 19.10 21.53 22.10
N LEU A 528 19.28 21.20 23.39
CA LEU A 528 18.87 19.91 23.96
C LEU A 528 17.78 20.12 25.01
N ILE A 529 16.59 19.58 24.75
CA ILE A 529 15.42 19.80 25.60
C ILE A 529 14.80 18.46 25.99
N GLY A 530 14.76 18.15 27.29
CA GLY A 530 14.09 16.93 27.78
C GLY A 530 12.58 16.98 27.55
N MET A 531 11.93 18.01 28.08
CA MET A 531 10.50 18.24 27.92
C MET A 531 10.21 19.71 27.61
N GLY A 532 9.46 19.97 26.55
CA GLY A 532 9.07 21.30 26.10
C GLY A 532 7.57 21.56 26.21
N VAL A 533 7.21 22.82 26.45
CA VAL A 533 5.82 23.29 26.43
C VAL A 533 5.73 24.55 25.59
N ILE A 534 4.84 24.55 24.60
CA ILE A 534 4.59 25.68 23.70
C ILE A 534 3.08 25.94 23.65
N ASN A 535 2.68 27.21 23.54
CA ASN A 535 1.30 27.65 23.38
C ASN A 535 0.31 27.11 24.44
N GLY A 536 0.77 26.88 25.67
CA GLY A 536 -0.10 26.48 26.79
C GLY A 536 -0.38 24.98 26.88
N GLY A 537 0.46 24.12 26.28
CA GLY A 537 0.47 22.68 26.56
C GLY A 537 0.84 22.34 28.00
N THR A 538 0.85 21.05 28.33
CA THR A 538 1.23 20.54 29.65
C THR A 538 2.31 19.48 29.54
N ALA A 539 3.35 19.58 30.36
CA ALA A 539 4.40 18.57 30.47
C ALA A 539 4.49 18.07 31.92
N ILE A 540 4.51 16.75 32.09
CA ILE A 540 4.55 16.07 33.39
C ILE A 540 5.70 15.07 33.37
N ASN A 541 6.70 15.26 34.23
CA ASN A 541 7.62 14.18 34.55
C ASN A 541 7.08 13.46 35.78
N ASP A 542 6.60 12.23 35.59
CA ASP A 542 6.09 11.38 36.66
C ASP A 542 7.21 11.00 37.64
N GLU A 543 6.85 10.53 38.84
CA GLU A 543 7.83 10.05 39.82
C GLU A 543 8.71 8.91 39.30
N SER A 544 8.19 8.11 38.36
CA SER A 544 8.93 7.07 37.65
C SER A 544 9.81 7.59 36.51
N GLY A 545 9.56 8.80 36.01
CA GLY A 545 10.24 9.39 34.87
C GLY A 545 11.64 9.91 35.22
N VAL A 546 12.63 9.55 34.39
CA VAL A 546 14.03 9.99 34.54
C VAL A 546 14.45 10.83 33.35
N ILE A 547 15.12 11.96 33.61
CA ILE A 547 15.77 12.78 32.58
C ILE A 547 17.26 12.88 32.92
N ASN A 548 18.10 12.29 32.06
CA ASN A 548 19.54 12.28 32.18
C ASN A 548 20.15 13.35 31.27
N ILE A 549 21.08 14.15 31.80
CA ILE A 549 21.77 15.20 31.05
C ILE A 549 23.25 14.85 31.03
N ASN A 550 23.72 14.32 29.90
CA ASN A 550 25.10 13.91 29.64
C ASN A 550 25.63 14.60 28.37
N ALA A 551 25.35 15.90 28.27
CA ALA A 551 25.62 16.72 27.10
C ALA A 551 26.94 17.49 27.19
#